data_AF-A0A8T7IXW8-F1
#
_entry.id   AF-A0A8T7IXW8-F1
#
_cell.length_a   1.000
_cell.length_b   1.000
_cell.length_c   1.000
_cell.angle_alpha   90.00
_cell.angle_beta   90.00
_cell.angle_gamma   90.00
#
_symmetry.space_group_name_H-M   'P 1'
#
loop_
_entity.id
_entity.type
_entity.pdbx_description
1 polymer ?
#
loop_
_entity_poly.entity_id
_entity_poly.type
_entity_poly.pdbx_seq_one_letter_code
_entity_poly.pdbx_strand_id
1 'polypeptide(L)'
;MNNYSLKPLILTAPLISFIISPSAKALDIDCLQAPSRTKTCPNLVYRSVKTDDLRNKLFCFCKTDFQRLLDDNANDAQKAFNRMEWRQILSESGYTDKQLKRMVSK
;
A
#
# COMPACT_ATOMS: atom_id res chain seq x y z
N MET A 1 -1.25 73.76 -8.90
CA MET A 1 -0.55 72.49 -9.14
C MET A 1 -0.77 71.60 -7.92
N ASN A 2 -0.99 70.31 -8.19
CA ASN A 2 -1.07 69.16 -7.26
C ASN A 2 -2.47 68.83 -6.72
N ASN A 3 -3.14 68.00 -7.52
CA ASN A 3 -4.28 67.17 -7.14
C ASN A 3 -3.77 65.92 -6.41
N TYR A 4 -4.26 65.65 -5.20
CA TYR A 4 -4.10 64.33 -4.57
C TYR A 4 -5.48 63.75 -4.27
N SER A 5 -5.86 62.78 -5.11
CA SER A 5 -7.10 62.02 -5.06
C SER A 5 -6.99 60.93 -3.99
N LEU A 6 -7.82 61.02 -2.94
CA LEU A 6 -7.98 59.96 -1.95
C LEU A 6 -8.73 58.78 -2.59
N LYS A 7 -8.04 57.65 -2.79
CA LYS A 7 -8.68 56.37 -3.10
C LYS A 7 -9.11 55.68 -1.81
N PRO A 8 -10.36 55.19 -1.69
CA PRO A 8 -10.78 54.39 -0.54
C PRO A 8 -10.11 53.03 -0.59
N LEU A 9 -9.40 52.70 0.49
CA LEU A 9 -8.79 51.41 0.76
C LEU A 9 -9.92 50.41 1.08
N ILE A 10 -10.36 49.66 0.08
CA ILE A 10 -11.35 48.59 0.25
C ILE A 10 -10.67 47.46 1.03
N LEU A 11 -11.03 47.33 2.31
CA LEU A 11 -10.62 46.27 3.22
C LEU A 11 -11.40 44.99 2.86
N THR A 12 -10.93 44.22 1.88
CA THR A 12 -11.50 42.89 1.58
C THR A 12 -10.98 41.88 2.60
N ALA A 13 -11.83 41.52 3.57
CA ALA A 13 -11.59 40.42 4.50
C ALA A 13 -11.40 39.10 3.72
N PRO A 14 -10.34 38.32 3.95
CA PRO A 14 -10.22 37.01 3.35
C PRO A 14 -11.24 36.08 4.02
N LEU A 15 -12.26 35.66 3.26
CA LEU A 15 -13.12 34.53 3.60
C LEU A 15 -12.20 33.29 3.70
N ILE A 16 -11.82 32.91 4.91
CA ILE A 16 -11.12 31.66 5.18
C ILE A 16 -12.17 30.55 5.04
N SER A 17 -12.33 30.05 3.82
CA SER A 17 -13.11 28.85 3.54
C SER A 17 -12.40 27.66 4.19
N PHE A 18 -12.90 27.28 5.37
CA PHE A 18 -12.52 26.04 6.05
C PHE A 18 -13.03 24.86 5.21
N ILE A 19 -12.19 24.33 4.32
CA ILE A 19 -12.50 23.15 3.54
C ILE A 19 -12.43 21.97 4.52
N ILE A 20 -13.60 21.52 4.99
CA ILE A 20 -13.72 20.30 5.79
C ILE A 20 -13.41 19.14 4.85
N SER A 21 -12.14 18.69 4.83
CA SER A 21 -11.77 17.48 4.09
C SER A 21 -12.42 16.27 4.77
N PRO A 22 -13.27 15.50 4.08
CA PRO A 22 -13.78 14.27 4.65
C PRO A 22 -12.61 13.31 4.87
N SER A 23 -12.36 12.95 6.12
CA SER A 23 -11.41 11.88 6.47
C SER A 23 -12.04 10.56 6.03
N ALA A 24 -11.78 10.14 4.79
CA ALA A 24 -12.11 8.79 4.37
C ALA A 24 -11.32 7.83 5.26
N LYS A 25 -12.02 7.08 6.12
CA LYS A 25 -11.39 5.97 6.85
C LYS A 25 -10.90 4.98 5.80
N ALA A 26 -9.58 4.88 5.67
CA ALA A 26 -8.96 3.83 4.87
C ALA A 26 -9.49 2.49 5.41
N LEU A 27 -10.05 1.68 4.51
CA LEU A 27 -10.38 0.30 4.81
C LEU A 27 -9.05 -0.37 5.18
N ASP A 28 -8.92 -0.80 6.43
CA ASP A 28 -7.70 -1.38 6.97
C ASP A 28 -7.51 -2.78 6.38
N ILE A 29 -7.04 -2.82 5.14
CA ILE A 29 -6.68 -4.05 4.45
C ILE A 29 -5.18 -4.17 4.56
N ASP A 30 -4.72 -5.00 5.49
CA ASP A 30 -3.32 -5.38 5.59
C ASP A 30 -2.90 -6.18 4.35
N CYS A 31 -2.13 -5.52 3.47
CA CYS A 31 -1.56 -6.16 2.29
C CYS A 31 -0.22 -6.80 2.60
N LEU A 32 -0.01 -8.03 2.13
CA LEU A 32 1.28 -8.68 2.26
C LEU A 32 2.33 -8.04 1.34
N GLN A 33 3.46 -7.67 1.93
CA GLN A 33 4.59 -7.06 1.25
C GLN A 33 5.88 -7.67 1.79
N ALA A 34 6.97 -7.56 1.03
CA ALA A 34 8.28 -7.96 1.51
C ALA A 34 8.71 -7.07 2.71
N PRO A 35 9.25 -7.65 3.79
CA PRO A 35 9.72 -6.88 4.95
C PRO A 35 10.79 -5.84 4.60
N SER A 36 11.61 -6.09 3.57
CA SER A 36 12.64 -5.14 3.13
C SER A 36 12.09 -3.93 2.35
N ARG A 37 10.80 -3.86 2.07
CA ARG A 37 10.24 -2.77 1.28
C ARG A 37 10.27 -1.45 2.05
N THR A 38 10.78 -0.42 1.39
CA THR A 38 10.81 0.96 1.90
C THR A 38 9.96 1.95 1.08
N LYS A 39 9.53 1.57 -0.14
CA LYS A 39 8.72 2.41 -1.05
C LYS A 39 7.34 1.80 -1.26
N THR A 40 6.36 2.60 -1.66
CA THR A 40 5.03 2.11 -2.03
C THR A 40 5.08 1.00 -3.07
N CYS A 41 4.23 -0.01 -2.93
CA CYS A 41 4.10 -1.10 -3.90
C CYS A 41 3.67 -0.56 -5.28
N PRO A 42 4.45 -0.76 -6.35
CA PRO A 42 4.08 -0.29 -7.68
C PRO A 42 2.96 -1.13 -8.31
N ASN A 43 2.80 -2.39 -7.89
CA ASN A 43 1.87 -3.36 -8.47
C ASN A 43 1.10 -4.09 -7.36
N LEU A 44 0.17 -3.38 -6.73
CA LEU A 44 -0.67 -3.93 -5.68
C LEU A 44 -1.81 -4.73 -6.31
N VAL A 45 -1.97 -5.98 -5.88
CA VAL A 45 -2.98 -6.89 -6.42
C VAL A 45 -3.95 -7.24 -5.31
N TYR A 46 -5.24 -7.10 -5.59
CA TYR A 46 -6.34 -7.53 -4.72
C TYR A 46 -6.96 -8.81 -5.26
N ARG A 47 -7.27 -9.76 -4.38
CA ARG A 47 -7.88 -11.05 -4.70
C ARG A 47 -8.91 -11.42 -3.66
N SER A 48 -10.00 -12.03 -4.11
CA SER A 48 -10.91 -12.74 -3.22
C SER A 48 -10.36 -14.13 -2.95
N VAL A 49 -10.13 -14.46 -1.68
CA VAL A 49 -9.72 -15.80 -1.25
C VAL A 49 -10.82 -16.41 -0.39
N LYS A 50 -11.14 -17.68 -0.63
CA LYS A 50 -12.06 -18.41 0.23
C LYS A 50 -11.32 -18.82 1.50
N THR A 51 -11.83 -18.42 2.65
CA THR A 51 -11.38 -18.93 3.94
C THR A 51 -12.14 -20.22 4.29
N ASP A 52 -11.64 -20.97 5.27
CA ASP A 52 -12.24 -22.24 5.69
C ASP A 52 -13.72 -22.08 6.12
N ASP A 53 -14.10 -20.90 6.61
CA ASP A 53 -15.47 -20.49 6.95
C ASP A 53 -16.41 -20.27 5.73
N LEU A 54 -16.01 -20.65 4.50
CA LEU A 54 -16.74 -20.42 3.24
C LEU A 54 -17.01 -18.93 2.91
N ARG A 55 -16.46 -18.01 3.70
CA ARG A 55 -16.52 -16.56 3.44
C ARG A 55 -15.40 -16.15 2.49
N ASN A 56 -15.73 -15.24 1.58
CA ASN A 56 -14.75 -14.60 0.72
C ASN A 56 -14.07 -13.47 1.51
N LYS A 57 -12.76 -13.57 1.73
CA LYS A 57 -11.96 -12.50 2.32
C LYS A 57 -11.18 -11.80 1.20
N LEU A 58 -11.11 -10.47 1.27
CA LEU A 58 -10.23 -9.71 0.40
C LEU A 58 -8.79 -9.85 0.90
N PHE A 59 -7.93 -10.33 0.03
CA PHE A 59 -6.50 -10.49 0.21
C PHE A 59 -5.79 -9.52 -0.73
N CYS A 60 -4.76 -8.84 -0.27
CA CYS A 60 -3.91 -8.06 -1.16
C CYS A 60 -2.43 -8.36 -0.92
N PHE A 61 -1.66 -8.22 -2.00
CA PHE A 61 -0.22 -8.43 -1.97
C PHE A 61 0.46 -7.62 -3.05
N CYS A 62 1.76 -7.38 -2.89
CA CYS A 62 2.52 -6.72 -3.94
C CYS A 62 3.16 -7.68 -4.93
N LYS A 63 2.71 -7.66 -6.18
CA LYS A 63 3.14 -8.63 -7.21
C LYS A 63 4.66 -8.67 -7.38
N THR A 64 5.33 -7.52 -7.41
CA THR A 64 6.78 -7.43 -7.64
C THR A 64 7.61 -8.04 -6.53
N ASP A 65 7.15 -7.96 -5.28
CA ASP A 65 7.85 -8.62 -4.17
C ASP A 65 7.80 -10.13 -4.34
N PHE A 66 6.61 -10.66 -4.57
CA PHE A 66 6.40 -12.10 -4.66
C PHE A 66 7.07 -12.70 -5.90
N GLN A 67 7.20 -11.94 -6.99
CA GLN A 67 8.03 -12.32 -8.13
C GLN A 67 9.51 -12.41 -7.74
N ARG A 68 10.04 -11.40 -7.03
CA ARG A 68 11.44 -11.43 -6.57
C ARG A 68 11.69 -12.55 -5.57
N LEU A 69 10.79 -12.74 -4.60
CA LEU A 69 10.92 -13.74 -3.54
C LEU A 69 10.89 -15.17 -4.07
N LEU A 70 10.15 -15.41 -5.15
CA LEU A 70 9.99 -16.71 -5.80
C LEU A 70 10.83 -16.83 -7.08
N ASP A 71 11.81 -15.95 -7.29
CA ASP A 71 12.69 -16.01 -8.47
C ASP A 71 13.74 -17.12 -8.32
N ASP A 72 13.54 -18.19 -9.09
CA ASP A 72 14.45 -19.33 -9.14
C ASP A 72 15.78 -19.01 -9.85
N ASN A 73 15.88 -17.91 -10.59
CA ASN A 73 17.08 -17.48 -11.32
C ASN A 73 18.01 -16.60 -10.48
N ALA A 74 17.62 -16.23 -9.27
CA ALA A 74 18.45 -15.41 -8.39
C ALA A 74 19.74 -16.15 -7.96
N ASN A 75 20.79 -15.38 -7.64
CA ASN A 75 22.03 -15.93 -7.10
C ASN A 75 21.83 -16.49 -5.67
N ASP A 76 22.79 -17.26 -5.15
CA ASP A 76 22.65 -17.97 -3.87
C ASP A 76 22.42 -17.05 -2.67
N ALA A 77 23.10 -15.90 -2.64
CA ALA A 77 22.92 -14.90 -1.59
C ALA A 77 21.51 -14.32 -1.60
N GLN A 78 21.01 -13.95 -2.78
CA GLN A 78 19.66 -13.43 -2.96
C GLN A 78 18.61 -14.49 -2.65
N LYS A 79 18.84 -15.75 -3.04
CA LYS A 79 17.97 -16.88 -2.67
C LYS A 79 17.89 -17.07 -1.16
N ALA A 80 19.01 -16.96 -0.45
CA ALA A 80 19.02 -17.03 1.01
C ALA A 80 18.20 -15.90 1.63
N PHE A 81 18.39 -14.66 1.15
CA PHE A 81 17.61 -13.50 1.61
C PHE A 81 16.11 -13.66 1.32
N ASN A 82 15.75 -14.04 0.10
CA ASN A 82 14.38 -14.30 -0.31
C ASN A 82 13.70 -15.35 0.58
N ARG A 83 14.42 -16.42 0.95
CA ARG A 83 13.90 -17.45 1.87
C ARG A 83 13.63 -16.89 3.27
N MET A 84 14.47 -15.99 3.77
CA MET A 84 14.27 -15.37 5.09
C MET A 84 13.03 -14.47 5.09
N GLU A 85 12.89 -13.61 4.08
CA GLU A 85 11.70 -12.77 3.92
C GLU A 85 10.44 -13.59 3.74
N TRP A 86 10.50 -14.65 2.92
CA TRP A 86 9.36 -15.56 2.73
C TRP A 86 8.92 -16.18 4.06
N ARG A 87 9.86 -16.63 4.89
CA ARG A 87 9.55 -17.19 6.23
C ARG A 87 8.91 -16.16 7.14
N GLN A 88 9.38 -14.92 7.12
CA GLN A 88 8.78 -13.84 7.92
C GLN A 88 7.34 -13.58 7.47
N ILE A 89 7.07 -13.50 6.17
CA ILE A 89 5.71 -13.32 5.64
C ILE A 89 4.79 -14.47 6.05
N LEU A 90 5.26 -15.72 6.00
CA LEU A 90 4.47 -16.87 6.47
C LEU A 90 4.14 -16.75 7.97
N SER A 91 5.12 -16.33 8.78
CA SER A 91 4.93 -16.14 10.22
C SER A 91 3.93 -15.03 10.53
N GLU A 92 4.01 -13.89 9.85
CA GLU A 92 3.16 -12.73 10.09
C GLU A 92 1.73 -12.92 9.55
N SER A 93 1.60 -13.61 8.41
CA SER A 93 0.30 -13.81 7.75
C SER A 93 -0.51 -14.98 8.29
N GLY A 94 0.14 -15.93 8.97
CA GLY A 94 -0.49 -17.17 9.45
C GLY A 94 -0.84 -18.17 8.33
N TYR A 95 -0.46 -17.91 7.08
CA TYR A 95 -0.69 -18.82 5.96
C TYR A 95 0.37 -19.92 5.90
N THR A 96 -0.02 -21.11 5.45
CA THR A 96 0.94 -22.13 5.04
C THR A 96 1.62 -21.76 3.73
N ASP A 97 2.84 -22.28 3.50
CA ASP A 97 3.59 -22.11 2.25
C ASP A 97 2.74 -22.42 1.01
N LYS A 98 2.01 -23.54 1.04
CA LYS A 98 1.13 -23.99 -0.05
C LYS A 98 -0.08 -23.08 -0.24
N GLN A 99 -0.67 -22.54 0.83
CA GLN A 99 -1.77 -21.58 0.70
C GLN A 99 -1.25 -20.29 0.06
N LEU A 100 -0.17 -19.72 0.60
CA LEU A 100 0.34 -18.43 0.14
C LEU A 100 0.80 -18.49 -1.32
N LYS A 101 1.57 -19.52 -1.71
CA LYS A 101 1.96 -19.74 -3.12
C LYS A 101 0.75 -19.80 -4.03
N ARG A 102 -0.30 -20.57 -3.69
CA ARG A 102 -1.52 -20.65 -4.51
C ARG A 102 -2.22 -19.28 -4.67
N MET A 103 -2.16 -18.42 -3.66
CA MET A 103 -2.77 -17.10 -3.71
C MET A 103 -1.97 -16.12 -4.58
N VAL A 104 -0.64 -16.23 -4.61
CA VAL A 104 0.23 -15.28 -5.33
C VAL A 104 0.67 -15.75 -6.72
N SER A 105 0.68 -17.06 -7.00
CA SER A 105 1.21 -17.65 -8.24
C SER A 105 0.22 -17.67 -9.42
N LYS A 106 -0.58 -16.62 -9.63
CA LYS A 106 -1.39 -16.48 -10.86
C LYS A 106 -1.18 -15.13 -11.51
#